data_AF-A0A0J7N9C7-F1
#
_entry.id   AF-A0A0J7N9C7-F1
#
_cell.length_a   1.000
_cell.length_b   1.000
_cell.length_c   1.000
_cell.angle_alpha   90.00
_cell.angle_beta   90.00
_cell.angle_gamma   90.00
#
_symmetry.space_group_name_H-M   'P 1'
#
loop_
_entity.id
_entity.type
_entity.pdbx_description
1 polymer ?
#
loop_
_entity_poly.entity_id
_entity_poly.type
_entity_poly.pdbx_seq_one_letter_code
_entity_poly.pdbx_strand_id
1 'polypeptide(L)'
;MATELANKKAEREALRGVIQQWNANRLDLFELSEPNEDLEFHGVMRFYFQDSGQKVATKCIRVASDATSQAVIETLIEKFRPDMRMLSVPEYALYEIHENGEERKLGLEEKPLLVQLNWHIDDREGRFLLKRIDDKTNAQGVGFTSAEGSSFRRKLSKREKKQIKKQEKLSRLKSLEQDENAVPGDQNGVAEKLYTELPETSFTRSISNPEAVMRRRRQQKLERKLQQFRSKDGGPDTGGTLKIYGEALCKDVPYKTLLLSVRDSAAQVVREMLAKYGLEKVDPQLYCLVQ
;
A
#
# COMPACT_ATOMS: atom_id res chain seq x y z
N MET A 1 32.39 17.61 -15.61
CA MET A 1 31.33 18.58 -16.00
C MET A 1 30.47 18.10 -17.16
N ALA A 2 30.96 17.93 -18.40
CA ALA A 2 30.11 17.50 -19.52
C ALA A 2 29.49 16.09 -19.36
N THR A 3 30.25 15.13 -18.82
CA THR A 3 29.79 13.76 -18.51
C THR A 3 28.77 13.71 -17.38
N GLU A 4 28.90 14.60 -16.39
CA GLU A 4 28.01 14.67 -15.24
C GLU A 4 26.65 15.27 -15.60
N LEU A 5 26.65 16.30 -16.45
CA LEU A 5 25.44 16.86 -17.07
C LEU A 5 24.72 15.86 -17.97
N ALA A 6 25.47 15.08 -18.77
CA ALA A 6 24.90 14.03 -19.61
C ALA A 6 24.24 12.92 -18.76
N ASN A 7 24.88 12.52 -17.66
CA ASN A 7 24.33 11.55 -16.71
C ASN A 7 23.07 12.07 -16.01
N LYS A 8 23.09 13.31 -15.49
CA LYS A 8 21.92 13.92 -14.84
C LYS A 8 20.73 14.05 -15.79
N LYS A 9 20.99 14.36 -17.07
CA LYS A 9 19.95 14.40 -18.10
C LYS A 9 19.35 13.01 -18.38
N ALA A 10 20.19 11.98 -18.50
CA ALA A 10 19.71 10.61 -18.70
C ALA A 10 18.90 10.10 -17.50
N GLU A 11 19.34 10.42 -16.29
CA GLU A 11 18.63 10.08 -15.05
C GLU A 11 17.27 10.79 -14.96
N ARG A 12 17.21 12.07 -15.31
CA ARG A 12 15.96 12.82 -15.40
C ARG A 12 14.98 12.21 -16.40
N GLU A 13 15.47 11.77 -17.55
CA GLU A 13 14.65 11.14 -18.57
C GLU A 13 14.10 9.77 -18.11
N ALA A 14 14.92 8.98 -17.43
CA ALA A 14 14.49 7.72 -16.80
C ALA A 14 13.41 7.96 -15.73
N LEU A 15 13.64 8.93 -14.83
CA LEU A 15 12.69 9.30 -13.78
C LEU A 15 11.36 9.80 -14.36
N ARG A 16 11.41 10.60 -15.43
CA ARG A 16 10.21 11.03 -16.16
C ARG A 16 9.43 9.83 -16.70
N GLY A 17 10.11 8.84 -17.26
CA GLY A 17 9.47 7.61 -17.74
C GLY A 17 8.73 6.86 -16.62
N VAL A 18 9.34 6.72 -15.45
CA VAL A 18 8.74 6.09 -14.27
C VAL A 18 7.51 6.88 -13.78
N ILE A 19 7.61 8.20 -13.68
CA ILE A 19 6.51 9.08 -13.27
C ILE A 19 5.33 8.99 -14.25
N GLN A 20 5.58 8.99 -15.55
CA GLN A 20 4.53 8.85 -16.56
C GLN A 20 3.79 7.52 -16.44
N GLN A 21 4.51 6.43 -16.19
CA GLN A 21 3.91 5.11 -15.95
C GLN A 21 3.07 5.08 -14.66
N TRP A 22 3.54 5.75 -13.60
CA TRP A 22 2.78 5.92 -12.37
C TRP A 22 1.47 6.67 -12.61
N ASN A 23 1.56 7.83 -13.27
CA ASN A 23 0.43 8.73 -13.56
C ASN A 23 -0.61 8.04 -14.44
N ALA A 24 -0.20 7.25 -15.44
CA ALA A 24 -1.10 6.53 -16.34
C ALA A 24 -2.04 5.53 -15.64
N ASN A 25 -1.70 5.10 -14.42
CA ASN A 25 -2.48 4.13 -13.62
C ASN A 25 -3.07 4.75 -12.35
N ARG A 26 -3.14 6.09 -12.26
CA ARG A 26 -3.69 6.85 -11.13
C ARG A 26 -4.73 7.86 -11.63
N LEU A 27 -5.47 8.46 -10.71
CA LEU A 27 -6.35 9.58 -11.03
C LEU A 27 -5.51 10.84 -11.21
N ASP A 28 -5.94 11.75 -12.08
CA ASP A 28 -5.31 13.05 -12.33
C ASP A 28 -5.09 13.85 -11.03
N LEU A 29 -6.00 13.71 -10.05
CA LEU A 29 -5.86 14.35 -8.73
C LEU A 29 -4.59 13.93 -7.97
N PHE A 30 -4.07 12.74 -8.25
CA PHE A 30 -2.88 12.15 -7.65
C PHE A 30 -1.72 12.05 -8.64
N GLU A 31 -1.78 12.83 -9.72
CA GLU A 31 -0.69 12.92 -10.69
C GLU A 31 0.56 13.53 -10.04
N LEU A 32 1.73 12.94 -10.32
CA LEU A 32 3.03 13.48 -9.96
C LEU A 32 3.49 14.45 -11.04
N SER A 33 4.08 15.57 -10.64
CA SER A 33 4.67 16.52 -11.58
C SER A 33 5.90 15.93 -12.26
N GLU A 34 6.28 16.49 -13.41
CA GLU A 34 7.57 16.16 -14.03
C GLU A 34 8.75 16.56 -13.12
N PRO A 35 9.87 15.83 -13.19
CA PRO A 35 11.07 16.17 -12.44
C PRO A 35 11.74 17.44 -13.01
N ASN A 36 12.14 18.35 -12.12
CA ASN A 36 12.89 19.55 -12.45
C ASN A 36 14.37 19.22 -12.77
N GLU A 37 15.21 20.26 -12.94
CA GLU A 37 16.64 20.09 -13.25
C GLU A 37 17.43 19.43 -12.11
N ASP A 38 16.89 19.42 -10.89
CA ASP A 38 17.46 18.81 -9.69
C ASP A 38 16.85 17.46 -9.36
N LEU A 39 16.10 16.89 -10.33
CA LEU A 39 15.39 15.61 -10.19
C LEU A 39 14.28 15.63 -9.14
N GLU A 40 13.85 16.82 -8.72
CA GLU A 40 12.78 16.99 -7.76
C GLU A 40 11.43 17.07 -8.44
N PHE A 41 10.43 16.47 -7.83
CA PHE A 41 9.04 16.48 -8.28
C PHE A 41 8.10 16.55 -7.09
N HIS A 42 6.82 16.82 -7.37
CA HIS A 42 5.81 16.96 -6.34
C HIS A 42 4.60 16.09 -6.67
N GLY A 43 3.88 15.69 -5.62
CA GLY A 43 2.66 14.91 -5.76
C GLY A 43 1.68 15.22 -4.65
N VAL A 44 0.41 14.92 -4.88
CA VAL A 44 -0.57 14.83 -3.80
C VAL A 44 -0.52 13.40 -3.24
N MET A 45 -0.28 13.26 -1.95
CA MET A 45 -0.23 11.98 -1.26
C MET A 45 -1.38 11.85 -0.28
N ARG A 46 -1.98 10.66 -0.22
CA ARG A 46 -3.04 10.30 0.74
C ARG A 46 -2.44 9.64 1.98
N PHE A 47 -2.75 10.18 3.14
CA PHE A 47 -2.37 9.66 4.46
C PHE A 47 -3.61 9.33 5.28
N TYR A 48 -3.51 8.25 6.03
CA TYR A 48 -4.51 7.79 6.97
C TYR A 48 -4.02 8.06 8.38
N PHE A 49 -4.95 8.33 9.29
CA PHE A 49 -4.67 8.54 10.70
C PHE A 49 -5.71 7.80 11.51
N GLN A 50 -5.27 7.07 12.53
CA GLN A 50 -6.16 6.40 13.46
C GLN A 50 -5.80 6.83 14.89
N ASP A 51 -6.73 7.54 15.53
CA ASP A 51 -6.64 7.87 16.95
C ASP A 51 -7.26 6.75 17.79
N SER A 52 -6.85 6.62 19.05
CA SER A 52 -7.30 5.57 19.95
C SER A 52 -8.84 5.54 20.05
N GLY A 53 -9.46 4.48 19.54
CA GLY A 53 -10.92 4.29 19.57
C GLY A 53 -11.73 5.06 18.53
N GLN A 54 -11.08 5.78 17.60
CA GLN A 54 -11.75 6.49 16.51
C GLN A 54 -11.64 5.74 15.17
N LYS A 55 -12.57 6.05 14.25
CA LYS A 55 -12.50 5.61 12.86
C LYS A 55 -11.32 6.26 12.14
N VAL A 56 -10.86 5.63 11.06
CA VAL A 56 -9.74 6.15 10.28
C VAL A 56 -10.09 7.48 9.61
N ALA A 57 -9.34 8.53 9.93
CA ALA A 57 -9.38 9.79 9.22
C ALA A 57 -8.42 9.77 8.03
N THR A 58 -8.73 10.52 6.96
CA THR A 58 -7.90 10.58 5.75
C THR A 58 -7.59 12.03 5.38
N LYS A 59 -6.34 12.32 5.01
CA LYS A 59 -5.96 13.61 4.43
C LYS A 59 -5.07 13.43 3.22
N CYS A 60 -5.26 14.32 2.25
CA CYS A 60 -4.35 14.46 1.13
C CYS A 60 -3.53 15.73 1.32
N ILE A 61 -2.20 15.63 1.22
CA ILE A 61 -1.30 16.78 1.27
C ILE A 61 -0.38 16.77 0.07
N ARG A 62 0.09 17.94 -0.35
CA ARG A 62 1.13 18.06 -1.37
C ARG A 62 2.48 17.77 -0.70
N VAL A 63 3.27 16.88 -1.30
CA VAL A 63 4.58 16.45 -0.80
C VAL A 63 5.58 16.59 -1.93
N ALA A 64 6.80 17.03 -1.60
CA ALA A 64 7.92 17.09 -2.52
C ALA A 64 8.76 15.80 -2.43
N SER A 65 9.47 15.45 -3.49
CA SER A 65 10.27 14.22 -3.56
C SER A 65 11.46 14.22 -2.59
N ASP A 66 11.92 15.38 -2.16
CA ASP A 66 12.99 15.59 -1.19
C ASP A 66 12.48 15.70 0.26
N ALA A 67 11.16 15.88 0.46
CA ALA A 67 10.56 15.99 1.78
C ALA A 67 10.74 14.70 2.59
N THR A 68 11.28 14.85 3.80
CA THR A 68 11.53 13.74 4.71
C THR A 68 10.25 13.29 5.41
N SER A 69 10.23 12.05 5.90
CA SER A 69 9.14 11.51 6.72
C SER A 69 8.88 12.40 7.93
N GLN A 70 9.92 12.97 8.55
CA GLN A 70 9.78 13.90 9.66
C GLN A 70 8.94 15.14 9.27
N ALA A 71 9.32 15.84 8.20
CA ALA A 71 8.59 17.04 7.74
C ALA A 71 7.13 16.72 7.36
N VAL A 72 6.90 15.53 6.77
CA VAL A 72 5.57 15.03 6.46
C VAL A 72 4.76 14.76 7.74
N ILE A 73 5.35 14.11 8.75
CA ILE A 73 4.71 13.85 10.05
C ILE A 73 4.29 15.17 10.71
N GLU A 74 5.18 16.14 10.80
CA GLU A 74 4.90 17.47 11.37
C GLU A 74 3.72 18.14 10.66
N THR A 75 3.72 18.13 9.33
CA THR A 75 2.61 18.65 8.51
C THR A 75 1.30 17.92 8.81
N LEU A 76 1.32 16.59 8.93
CA LEU A 76 0.13 15.79 9.19
C LEU A 76 -0.43 16.05 10.59
N ILE A 77 0.42 16.19 11.61
CA ILE A 77 0.00 16.52 12.98
C ILE A 77 -0.77 17.84 12.98
N GLU A 78 -0.25 18.88 12.32
CA GLU A 78 -0.93 20.17 12.20
C GLU A 78 -2.29 20.05 11.51
N LYS A 79 -2.38 19.20 10.47
CA LYS A 79 -3.60 19.05 9.69
C LYS A 79 -4.64 18.20 10.40
N PHE A 80 -4.25 17.17 11.13
CA PHE A 80 -5.18 16.28 11.84
C PHE A 80 -5.62 16.85 13.19
N ARG A 81 -4.74 17.57 13.90
CA ARG A 81 -4.95 18.04 15.27
C ARG A 81 -4.26 19.40 15.53
N PRO A 82 -4.75 20.51 14.93
CA PRO A 82 -4.18 21.85 15.15
C PRO A 82 -4.21 22.27 16.62
N ASP A 83 -5.17 21.75 17.41
CA ASP A 83 -5.38 22.07 18.82
C ASP A 83 -4.36 21.40 19.78
N MET A 84 -3.57 20.42 19.32
CA MET A 84 -2.59 19.72 20.17
C MET A 84 -1.29 20.50 20.39
N ARG A 85 -1.10 21.65 19.74
CA ARG A 85 0.09 22.50 19.92
C ARG A 85 0.27 23.06 21.34
N MET A 86 -0.79 23.04 22.16
CA MET A 86 -0.78 23.53 23.54
C MET A 86 -0.52 22.43 24.59
N LEU A 87 -0.29 21.19 24.17
CA LEU A 87 0.08 20.05 25.01
C LEU A 87 1.39 19.43 24.47
N SER A 88 2.05 18.56 25.24
CA SER A 88 3.21 17.80 24.73
C SER A 88 2.80 17.06 23.46
N VAL A 89 3.48 17.33 22.34
CA VAL A 89 3.22 16.66 21.06
C VAL A 89 3.47 15.16 21.25
N PRO A 90 2.46 14.29 21.08
CA PRO A 90 2.69 12.85 21.12
C PRO A 90 3.73 12.47 20.06
N GLU A 91 4.55 11.46 20.33
CA GLU A 91 5.50 11.01 19.34
C GLU A 91 4.76 10.20 18.26
N TYR A 92 4.92 10.56 16.99
CA TYR A 92 4.24 9.91 15.86
C TYR A 92 5.26 9.24 14.94
N ALA A 93 4.83 8.16 14.31
CA ALA A 93 5.57 7.47 13.26
C ALA A 93 4.69 7.26 12.03
N LEU A 94 5.34 7.29 10.87
CA LEU A 94 4.72 7.01 9.58
C LEU A 94 4.97 5.55 9.20
N TYR A 95 3.93 4.86 8.75
CA TYR A 95 4.00 3.47 8.32
C TYR A 95 3.51 3.36 6.87
N GLU A 96 4.14 2.48 6.08
CA GLU A 96 3.54 1.96 4.85
C GLU A 96 2.87 0.62 5.14
N ILE A 97 1.66 0.44 4.62
CA ILE A 97 0.84 -0.76 4.82
C ILE A 97 0.36 -1.26 3.47
N HIS A 98 0.66 -2.51 3.16
CA HIS A 98 0.31 -3.16 1.90
C HIS A 98 -0.94 -4.04 2.02
N GLU A 99 -1.54 -4.39 0.88
CA GLU A 99 -2.78 -5.20 0.82
C GLU A 99 -2.60 -6.61 1.40
N ASN A 100 -1.38 -7.14 1.39
CA ASN A 100 -1.00 -8.41 2.01
C ASN A 100 -0.89 -8.35 3.55
N GLY A 101 -1.11 -7.18 4.15
CA GLY A 101 -1.00 -6.97 5.60
C GLY A 101 0.41 -6.65 6.09
N GLU A 102 1.42 -6.63 5.21
CA GLU A 102 2.77 -6.19 5.59
C GLU A 102 2.75 -4.71 5.98
N GLU A 103 3.28 -4.39 7.16
CA GLU A 103 3.47 -3.03 7.63
C GLU A 103 4.94 -2.76 7.96
N ARG A 104 5.43 -1.59 7.52
CA ARG A 104 6.81 -1.15 7.77
C ARG A 104 6.80 0.29 8.28
N LYS A 105 7.52 0.54 9.36
CA LYS A 105 7.78 1.90 9.87
C LYS A 105 8.80 2.58 8.97
N LEU A 106 8.48 3.78 8.50
CA LEU A 106 9.42 4.62 7.77
C LEU A 106 10.41 5.28 8.73
N GLY A 107 11.68 5.35 8.33
CA GLY A 107 12.70 6.17 8.96
C GLY A 107 12.43 7.67 8.76
N LEU A 108 12.92 8.49 9.69
CA LEU A 108 12.66 9.94 9.69
C LEU A 108 13.23 10.66 8.46
N GLU A 109 14.37 10.18 7.95
CA GLU A 109 15.07 10.72 6.75
C GLU A 109 14.59 10.10 5.43
N GLU A 110 13.73 9.07 5.48
CA GLU A 110 13.16 8.52 4.25
C GLU A 110 12.26 9.55 3.56
N LYS A 111 12.09 9.40 2.25
CA LYS A 111 11.33 10.32 1.41
C LYS A 111 10.01 9.66 1.01
N PRO A 112 8.87 9.94 1.67
CA PRO A 112 7.65 9.18 1.48
C PRO A 112 7.14 9.17 0.04
N LEU A 113 7.36 10.25 -0.72
CA LEU A 113 6.96 10.32 -2.13
C LEU A 113 7.79 9.37 -3.01
N LEU A 114 9.08 9.21 -2.73
CA LEU A 114 9.92 8.21 -3.42
C LEU A 114 9.54 6.79 -3.02
N VAL A 115 9.27 6.55 -1.74
CA VAL A 115 8.75 5.26 -1.24
C VAL A 115 7.47 4.90 -1.97
N GLN A 116 6.53 5.85 -2.10
CA GLN A 116 5.30 5.67 -2.83
C GLN A 116 5.52 5.35 -4.30
N LEU A 117 6.40 6.11 -4.97
CA LEU A 117 6.73 5.89 -6.37
C LEU A 117 7.21 4.45 -6.56
N ASN A 118 8.09 3.94 -5.70
CA ASN A 118 8.65 2.59 -5.76
C ASN A 118 7.62 1.45 -5.66
N TRP A 119 6.40 1.71 -5.17
CA TRP A 119 5.34 0.69 -5.16
C TRP A 119 4.98 0.19 -6.56
N HIS A 120 5.24 0.97 -7.61
CA HIS A 120 5.00 0.56 -9.00
C HIS A 120 5.85 -0.64 -9.45
N ILE A 121 7.04 -0.82 -8.86
CA ILE A 121 8.02 -1.86 -9.27
C ILE A 121 7.41 -3.27 -9.11
N ASP A 122 6.61 -3.45 -8.06
CA ASP A 122 5.97 -4.72 -7.76
C ASP A 122 4.45 -4.71 -8.01
N ASP A 123 3.93 -3.68 -8.70
CA ASP A 123 2.49 -3.37 -8.82
C ASP A 123 1.78 -3.43 -7.46
N ARG A 124 2.51 -3.05 -6.39
CA ARG A 124 2.02 -3.11 -5.01
C ARG A 124 1.11 -1.92 -4.76
N GLU A 125 -0.02 -2.19 -4.13
CA GLU A 125 -0.83 -1.14 -3.52
C GLU A 125 -0.34 -0.91 -2.08
N GLY A 126 -0.34 0.35 -1.65
CA GLY A 126 0.12 0.74 -0.33
C GLY A 126 -0.70 1.91 0.20
N ARG A 127 -0.73 2.03 1.52
CA ARG A 127 -1.35 3.14 2.26
C ARG A 127 -0.38 3.63 3.32
N PHE A 128 -0.23 4.95 3.42
CA PHE A 128 0.53 5.54 4.52
C PHE A 128 -0.36 5.78 5.72
N LEU A 129 0.06 5.28 6.89
CA LEU A 129 -0.65 5.43 8.14
C LEU A 129 0.22 6.17 9.15
N LEU A 130 -0.29 7.27 9.69
CA LEU A 130 0.26 7.96 10.84
C LEU A 130 -0.24 7.27 12.12
N LYS A 131 0.68 6.76 12.95
CA LYS A 131 0.39 6.12 14.24
C LYS A 131 1.14 6.83 15.36
N ARG A 132 0.54 6.88 16.55
CA ARG A 132 1.22 7.28 17.79
C ARG A 132 2.18 6.18 18.25
N ILE A 133 3.34 6.57 18.78
CA ILE A 133 4.36 5.66 19.31
C ILE A 133 4.13 5.36 20.79
N ASP A 134 3.58 6.33 21.54
CA ASP A 134 3.31 6.22 22.97
C ASP A 134 2.12 5.31 23.31
N ASP A 135 1.29 4.99 22.31
CA ASP A 135 0.34 3.89 22.39
C ASP A 135 1.11 2.57 22.34
N LYS A 136 1.60 2.09 23.49
CA LYS A 136 2.15 0.73 23.66
C LYS A 136 1.26 -0.27 22.92
N THR A 137 1.78 -0.80 21.82
CA THR A 137 1.53 -2.15 21.30
C THR A 137 0.09 -2.66 21.50
N ASN A 138 -0.90 -2.13 20.77
CA ASN A 138 -2.16 -2.86 20.59
C ASN A 138 -2.05 -3.88 19.43
N ALA A 139 -0.96 -4.64 19.43
CA ALA A 139 -0.79 -5.91 18.73
C ALA A 139 -1.00 -7.09 19.70
N GLN A 140 -1.53 -6.84 20.91
CA GLN A 140 -2.05 -7.86 21.81
C GLN A 140 -3.55 -7.63 21.97
N GLY A 141 -4.32 -8.65 21.58
CA GLY A 141 -5.77 -8.60 21.47
C GLY A 141 -6.44 -7.98 22.69
N VAL A 142 -7.23 -6.93 22.45
CA VAL A 142 -8.28 -6.54 23.39
C VAL A 142 -9.42 -7.52 23.19
N GLY A 143 -9.31 -8.65 23.87
CA GLY A 143 -10.44 -9.51 24.17
C GLY A 143 -11.53 -8.67 24.81
N PHE A 144 -12.73 -8.74 24.25
CA PHE A 144 -13.95 -8.26 24.89
C PHE A 144 -14.16 -9.08 26.17
N THR A 145 -13.68 -8.57 27.31
CA THR A 145 -14.20 -8.95 28.62
C THR A 145 -14.91 -7.76 29.23
N SER A 146 -16.22 -7.92 29.33
CA SER A 146 -17.17 -7.03 29.98
C SER A 146 -16.78 -6.77 31.43
N ALA A 147 -16.68 -5.51 31.85
CA ALA A 147 -17.13 -5.05 33.16
C ALA A 147 -17.14 -3.50 33.24
N GLU A 148 -18.35 -2.99 33.42
CA GLU A 148 -18.74 -1.79 34.18
C GLU A 148 -18.17 -0.40 33.84
N GLY A 149 -19.09 0.54 33.59
CA GLY A 149 -18.82 1.98 33.73
C GLY A 149 -19.48 2.90 32.72
N SER A 150 -20.79 3.13 32.86
CA SER A 150 -21.53 4.34 32.48
C SER A 150 -21.18 5.07 31.18
N SER A 151 -22.05 4.95 30.16
CA SER A 151 -22.20 6.00 29.14
C SER A 151 -23.57 5.93 28.45
N PHE A 152 -24.24 7.09 28.42
CA PHE A 152 -25.58 7.36 27.89
C PHE A 152 -25.80 6.79 26.47
N ARG A 153 -26.51 5.66 26.36
CA ARG A 153 -27.00 5.16 25.07
C ARG A 153 -28.24 5.93 24.62
N ARG A 154 -28.06 6.87 23.67
CA ARG A 154 -29.18 7.37 22.87
C ARG A 154 -29.81 6.21 22.10
N LYS A 155 -31.14 6.07 22.19
CA LYS A 155 -31.91 5.01 21.50
C LYS A 155 -31.82 5.24 19.98
N LEU A 156 -31.26 4.27 19.26
CA LEU A 156 -31.16 4.26 17.80
C LEU A 156 -32.55 4.37 17.15
N SER A 157 -32.61 5.13 16.06
CA SER A 157 -33.80 5.32 15.22
C SER A 157 -34.31 3.99 14.64
N LYS A 158 -35.63 3.91 14.36
CA LYS A 158 -36.25 2.76 13.65
C LYS A 158 -35.54 2.44 12.33
N ARG A 159 -34.91 3.44 11.68
CA ARG A 159 -34.14 3.26 10.43
C ARG A 159 -32.77 2.62 10.67
N GLU A 160 -32.07 3.00 11.74
CA GLU A 160 -30.77 2.42 12.12
C GLU A 160 -30.91 0.97 12.56
N LYS A 161 -31.96 0.64 13.33
CA LYS A 161 -32.24 -0.76 13.70
C LYS A 161 -32.47 -1.68 12.49
N LYS A 162 -33.11 -1.18 11.43
CA LYS A 162 -33.35 -1.96 10.20
C LYS A 162 -32.06 -2.16 9.39
N GLN A 163 -31.14 -1.19 9.43
CA GLN A 163 -29.86 -1.26 8.74
C GLN A 163 -28.89 -2.21 9.43
N ILE A 164 -28.83 -2.17 10.77
CA ILE A 164 -28.05 -3.13 11.58
C ILE A 164 -28.55 -4.56 11.34
N LYS A 165 -29.87 -4.79 11.36
CA LYS A 165 -30.44 -6.12 11.12
C LYS A 165 -30.19 -6.65 9.70
N LYS A 166 -30.02 -5.76 8.71
CA LYS A 166 -29.64 -6.12 7.34
C LYS A 166 -28.14 -6.44 7.25
N GLN A 167 -27.31 -5.67 7.93
CA GLN A 167 -25.85 -5.88 7.99
C GLN A 167 -25.51 -7.17 8.74
N GLU A 168 -26.22 -7.48 9.81
CA GLU A 168 -26.06 -8.70 10.61
C GLU A 168 -26.50 -9.97 9.84
N LYS A 169 -27.51 -9.85 8.96
CA LYS A 169 -27.87 -10.92 8.02
C LYS A 169 -26.80 -11.13 6.95
N LEU A 170 -26.21 -10.06 6.43
CA LEU A 170 -25.15 -10.11 5.42
C LEU A 170 -23.84 -10.68 5.98
N SER A 171 -23.50 -10.35 7.23
CA SER A 171 -22.33 -10.92 7.91
C SER A 171 -22.51 -12.41 8.20
N ARG A 172 -23.72 -12.85 8.60
CA ARG A 172 -24.03 -14.28 8.77
C ARG A 172 -23.97 -15.08 7.46
N LEU A 173 -24.36 -14.48 6.34
CA LEU A 173 -24.27 -15.13 5.03
C LEU A 173 -22.80 -15.27 4.59
N LYS A 174 -21.97 -14.25 4.82
CA LYS A 174 -20.53 -14.31 4.54
C LYS A 174 -19.78 -15.33 5.40
N SER A 175 -20.17 -15.50 6.66
CA SER A 175 -19.55 -16.52 7.53
C SER A 175 -19.89 -17.96 7.13
N LEU A 176 -20.98 -18.18 6.39
CA LEU A 176 -21.40 -19.52 5.93
C LEU A 176 -20.72 -19.94 4.61
N GLU A 177 -20.18 -19.00 3.84
CA GLU A 177 -19.47 -19.29 2.57
C GLU A 177 -17.96 -19.52 2.74
N GLN A 178 -17.44 -19.36 3.96
CA GLN A 178 -15.99 -19.40 4.24
C GLN A 178 -15.52 -20.69 4.95
N ASP A 179 -16.42 -21.66 5.16
CA ASP A 179 -16.20 -22.79 6.07
C ASP A 179 -15.61 -24.06 5.41
N GLU A 180 -15.06 -23.97 4.20
CA GLU A 180 -14.40 -25.13 3.56
C GLU A 180 -12.90 -24.99 3.26
N ASN A 181 -12.21 -23.89 3.56
CA ASN A 181 -10.75 -23.81 3.30
C ASN A 181 -9.96 -22.71 4.04
N ALA A 182 -10.07 -22.56 5.37
CA ALA A 182 -9.16 -21.68 6.11
C ALA A 182 -8.72 -22.23 7.49
N VAL A 183 -7.40 -22.43 7.59
CA VAL A 183 -6.63 -22.73 8.81
C VAL A 183 -6.71 -21.53 9.78
N PRO A 184 -6.78 -21.75 11.11
CA PRO A 184 -6.99 -20.67 12.08
C PRO A 184 -5.72 -19.84 12.25
N GLY A 185 -5.72 -18.62 11.71
CA GLY A 185 -4.65 -17.63 11.87
C GLY A 185 -5.23 -16.28 12.29
N ASP A 186 -5.07 -15.96 13.57
CA ASP A 186 -5.47 -14.72 14.23
C ASP A 186 -4.60 -13.52 13.78
N GLN A 187 -4.96 -12.83 12.69
CA GLN A 187 -4.27 -11.61 12.21
C GLN A 187 -5.19 -10.59 11.47
N ASN A 188 -6.39 -10.28 11.97
CA ASN A 188 -7.22 -9.19 11.40
C ASN A 188 -6.73 -7.79 11.87
N GLY A 189 -5.50 -7.46 11.48
CA GLY A 189 -4.79 -6.23 11.82
C GLY A 189 -5.29 -4.98 11.10
N VAL A 190 -4.80 -3.82 11.50
CA VAL A 190 -5.14 -2.46 11.01
C VAL A 190 -5.25 -2.35 9.48
N ALA A 191 -4.54 -3.18 8.73
CA ALA A 191 -4.65 -3.31 7.28
C ALA A 191 -6.08 -3.62 6.80
N GLU A 192 -6.79 -4.58 7.41
CA GLU A 192 -8.15 -4.92 6.99
C GLU A 192 -9.08 -3.70 7.12
N LYS A 193 -9.00 -2.98 8.25
CA LYS A 193 -9.78 -1.77 8.49
C LYS A 193 -9.47 -0.70 7.46
N LEU A 194 -8.19 -0.48 7.15
CA LEU A 194 -7.80 0.49 6.12
C LEU A 194 -8.36 0.11 4.75
N TYR A 195 -8.22 -1.13 4.31
CA TYR A 195 -8.66 -1.54 2.97
C TYR A 195 -10.18 -1.74 2.83
N THR A 196 -10.93 -1.94 3.92
CA THR A 196 -12.37 -2.22 3.89
C THR A 196 -13.27 -1.05 4.34
N GLU A 197 -12.79 -0.12 5.16
CA GLU A 197 -13.60 1.00 5.64
C GLU A 197 -13.84 2.05 4.55
N LEU A 198 -15.12 2.32 4.23
CA LEU A 198 -15.51 3.39 3.31
C LEU A 198 -15.41 4.76 4.00
N PRO A 199 -14.96 5.82 3.29
CA PRO A 199 -14.95 7.19 3.80
C PRO A 199 -16.35 7.69 4.22
N GLU A 200 -16.41 8.56 5.24
CA GLU A 200 -17.66 8.98 5.89
C GLU A 200 -18.61 9.85 5.02
N THR A 201 -18.15 10.40 3.90
CA THR A 201 -18.98 11.36 3.14
C THR A 201 -20.14 10.68 2.44
N SER A 202 -21.37 10.96 2.89
CA SER A 202 -22.61 10.52 2.24
C SER A 202 -22.84 11.15 0.85
N PHE A 203 -22.06 12.17 0.49
CA PHE A 203 -22.16 12.91 -0.77
C PHE A 203 -21.72 12.09 -1.99
N THR A 204 -20.85 11.07 -1.83
CA THR A 204 -20.31 10.26 -2.93
C THR A 204 -21.06 8.95 -3.16
N ARG A 205 -22.20 8.74 -2.49
CA ARG A 205 -22.94 7.45 -2.50
C ARG A 205 -23.51 7.04 -3.86
N SER A 206 -23.52 7.93 -4.84
CA SER A 206 -23.95 7.69 -6.23
C SER A 206 -22.80 7.54 -7.24
N ILE A 207 -21.54 7.68 -6.83
CA ILE A 207 -20.37 7.59 -7.71
C ILE A 207 -19.55 6.37 -7.29
N SER A 208 -19.15 5.53 -8.25
CA SER A 208 -18.27 4.38 -8.03
C SER A 208 -17.01 4.81 -7.27
N ASN A 209 -16.63 4.10 -6.19
CA ASN A 209 -15.38 4.38 -5.48
C ASN A 209 -14.21 4.29 -6.49
N PRO A 210 -13.54 5.41 -6.80
CA PRO A 210 -12.56 5.45 -7.87
C PRO A 210 -11.34 4.57 -7.56
N GLU A 211 -11.00 4.33 -6.29
CA GLU A 211 -9.95 3.38 -5.91
C GLU A 211 -10.37 1.93 -6.21
N ALA A 212 -11.63 1.58 -5.96
CA ALA A 212 -12.16 0.25 -6.28
C ALA A 212 -12.22 0.02 -7.80
N VAL A 213 -12.60 1.04 -8.57
CA VAL A 213 -12.61 0.99 -10.04
C VAL A 213 -11.19 0.83 -10.59
N MET A 214 -10.24 1.62 -10.08
CA MET A 214 -8.84 1.54 -10.50
C MET A 214 -8.22 0.19 -10.12
N ARG A 215 -8.50 -0.33 -8.91
CA ARG A 215 -8.10 -1.68 -8.49
C ARG A 215 -8.65 -2.74 -9.44
N ARG A 216 -9.95 -2.67 -9.79
CA ARG A 216 -10.55 -3.59 -10.76
C ARG A 216 -9.89 -3.50 -12.14
N ARG A 217 -9.53 -2.30 -12.59
CA ARG A 217 -8.81 -2.08 -13.86
C ARG A 217 -7.40 -2.68 -13.83
N ARG A 218 -6.68 -2.54 -12.71
CA ARG A 218 -5.37 -3.19 -12.49
C ARG A 218 -5.49 -4.71 -12.47
N GLN A 219 -6.47 -5.24 -11.74
CA GLN A 219 -6.77 -6.67 -11.70
C GLN A 219 -7.07 -7.23 -13.09
N GLN A 220 -7.88 -6.55 -13.90
CA GLN A 220 -8.14 -6.95 -15.29
C GLN A 220 -6.88 -6.96 -16.16
N LYS A 221 -5.94 -6.02 -15.95
CA LYS A 221 -4.67 -6.00 -16.68
C LYS A 221 -3.80 -7.19 -16.30
N LEU A 222 -3.72 -7.51 -15.01
CA LEU A 222 -3.01 -8.69 -14.51
C LEU A 222 -3.67 -9.98 -15.01
N GLU A 223 -4.99 -10.11 -14.92
CA GLU A 223 -5.76 -11.25 -15.44
C GLU A 223 -5.55 -11.43 -16.95
N ARG A 224 -5.53 -10.34 -17.72
CA ARG A 224 -5.24 -10.39 -19.17
C ARG A 224 -3.81 -10.87 -19.44
N LYS A 225 -2.82 -10.46 -18.63
CA LYS A 225 -1.45 -10.95 -18.73
C LYS A 225 -1.38 -12.45 -18.35
N LEU A 226 -2.09 -12.86 -17.29
CA LEU A 226 -2.25 -14.27 -16.92
C LEU A 226 -2.90 -15.09 -18.04
N GLN A 227 -3.92 -14.55 -18.71
CA GLN A 227 -4.57 -15.18 -19.86
C GLN A 227 -3.64 -15.29 -21.07
N GLN A 228 -2.71 -14.36 -21.28
CA GLN A 228 -1.69 -14.50 -22.33
C GLN A 228 -0.73 -15.66 -22.06
N PHE A 229 -0.49 -15.97 -20.77
CA PHE A 229 0.27 -17.15 -20.36
C PHE A 229 -0.56 -18.44 -20.36
N ARG A 230 -1.90 -18.35 -20.45
CA ARG A 230 -2.79 -19.51 -20.68
C ARG A 230 -2.71 -19.91 -22.15
N SER A 231 -2.12 -21.06 -22.42
CA SER A 231 -2.24 -21.74 -23.72
C SER A 231 -3.71 -21.93 -24.09
N LYS A 232 -4.05 -21.88 -25.39
CA LYS A 232 -5.42 -22.12 -25.91
C LYS A 232 -6.02 -23.45 -25.43
N ASP A 233 -5.19 -24.41 -25.04
CA ASP A 233 -5.58 -25.76 -24.64
C ASP A 233 -5.79 -25.94 -23.12
N GLY A 234 -5.59 -24.92 -22.29
CA GLY A 234 -5.94 -24.96 -20.86
C GLY A 234 -5.20 -26.01 -20.01
N GLY A 235 -4.12 -26.60 -20.53
CA GLY A 235 -3.35 -27.66 -19.88
C GLY A 235 -2.35 -27.19 -18.80
N PRO A 236 -1.75 -28.14 -18.05
CA PRO A 236 -0.88 -27.89 -16.89
C PRO A 236 0.44 -27.18 -17.19
N ASP A 237 0.78 -26.97 -18.47
CA ASP A 237 1.94 -26.18 -18.92
C ASP A 237 1.73 -24.65 -18.82
N THR A 238 0.75 -24.24 -18.01
CA THR A 238 0.47 -22.83 -17.75
C THR A 238 1.32 -22.42 -16.54
N GLY A 239 2.28 -21.52 -16.74
CA GLY A 239 3.13 -21.05 -15.64
C GLY A 239 2.36 -20.35 -14.51
N GLY A 240 3.06 -19.81 -13.52
CA GLY A 240 2.44 -19.27 -12.32
C GLY A 240 3.28 -18.23 -11.59
N THR A 241 2.70 -17.73 -10.50
CA THR A 241 3.34 -16.77 -9.63
C THR A 241 4.28 -17.49 -8.66
N LEU A 242 5.59 -17.28 -8.79
CA LEU A 242 6.62 -17.84 -7.92
C LEU A 242 7.16 -16.78 -6.95
N LYS A 243 7.24 -17.14 -5.66
CA LYS A 243 7.94 -16.37 -4.64
C LYS A 243 9.41 -16.78 -4.62
N ILE A 244 10.31 -15.85 -4.92
CA ILE A 244 11.75 -16.07 -4.97
C ILE A 244 12.40 -15.32 -3.83
N TYR A 245 13.12 -16.07 -2.98
CA TYR A 245 13.82 -15.51 -1.83
C TYR A 245 15.15 -14.89 -2.27
N GLY A 246 15.39 -13.66 -1.83
CA GLY A 246 16.55 -12.85 -2.19
C GLY A 246 17.17 -12.18 -0.98
N GLU A 247 17.10 -12.80 0.21
CA GLU A 247 17.69 -12.26 1.45
C GLU A 247 19.18 -11.93 1.29
N ALA A 248 19.89 -12.66 0.43
CA ALA A 248 21.29 -12.38 0.07
C ALA A 248 21.46 -11.07 -0.73
N LEU A 249 20.41 -10.58 -1.39
CA LEU A 249 20.40 -9.32 -2.16
C LEU A 249 19.99 -8.14 -1.27
N CYS A 250 18.94 -8.30 -0.47
CA CYS A 250 18.42 -7.27 0.42
C CYS A 250 17.78 -7.90 1.66
N LYS A 251 18.35 -7.62 2.84
CA LYS A 251 17.85 -8.16 4.12
C LYS A 251 16.49 -7.60 4.53
N ASP A 252 16.20 -6.36 4.13
CA ASP A 252 14.95 -5.69 4.48
C ASP A 252 13.75 -6.20 3.66
N VAL A 253 14.02 -6.78 2.48
CA VAL A 253 13.00 -7.35 1.58
C VAL A 253 13.42 -8.77 1.20
N PRO A 254 13.07 -9.79 2.02
CA PRO A 254 13.65 -11.13 1.91
C PRO A 254 13.15 -11.93 0.70
N TYR A 255 12.06 -11.51 0.08
CA TYR A 255 11.54 -12.14 -1.13
C TYR A 255 10.82 -11.14 -2.03
N LYS A 256 10.78 -11.45 -3.33
CA LYS A 256 9.84 -10.85 -4.27
C LYS A 256 9.14 -11.93 -5.08
N THR A 257 8.06 -11.53 -5.73
CA THR A 257 7.20 -12.44 -6.49
C THR A 257 7.32 -12.12 -7.98
N LEU A 258 7.50 -13.16 -8.79
CA LEU A 258 7.53 -13.10 -10.25
C LEU A 258 6.42 -13.94 -10.85
N LEU A 259 5.83 -13.46 -11.93
CA LEU A 259 4.89 -14.25 -12.74
C LEU A 259 5.69 -14.88 -13.87
N LEU A 260 5.88 -16.20 -13.80
CA LEU A 260 6.75 -16.95 -14.71
C LEU A 260 5.95 -17.93 -15.57
N SER A 261 6.39 -18.12 -16.81
CA SER A 261 5.94 -19.17 -17.72
C SER A 261 6.81 -20.43 -17.56
N VAL A 262 6.27 -21.61 -17.90
CA VAL A 262 7.09 -22.83 -18.06
C VAL A 262 8.13 -22.72 -19.18
N ARG A 263 8.02 -21.70 -20.04
CA ARG A 263 8.98 -21.40 -21.11
C ARG A 263 10.12 -20.50 -20.66
N ASP A 264 10.04 -19.91 -19.47
CA ASP A 264 11.06 -19.00 -18.98
C ASP A 264 12.27 -19.78 -18.46
N SER A 265 13.45 -19.36 -18.91
CA SER A 265 14.72 -19.96 -18.46
C SER A 265 15.15 -19.38 -17.11
N ALA A 266 15.84 -20.17 -16.30
CA ALA A 266 16.40 -19.70 -15.02
C ALA A 266 17.25 -18.42 -15.18
N ALA A 267 17.98 -18.27 -16.29
CA ALA A 267 18.76 -17.07 -16.60
C ALA A 267 17.89 -15.81 -16.81
N GLN A 268 16.70 -15.95 -17.40
CA GLN A 268 15.73 -14.85 -17.50
C GLN A 268 15.16 -14.50 -16.12
N VAL A 269 14.83 -15.52 -15.32
CA VAL A 269 14.30 -15.32 -13.97
C VAL A 269 15.29 -14.57 -13.07
N VAL A 270 16.58 -14.94 -13.11
CA VAL A 270 17.64 -14.24 -12.35
C VAL A 270 17.74 -12.77 -12.78
N ARG A 271 17.74 -12.50 -14.09
CA ARG A 271 17.74 -11.12 -14.62
C ARG A 271 16.58 -10.29 -14.11
N GLU A 272 15.37 -10.83 -14.22
CA GLU A 272 14.16 -10.14 -13.79
C GLU A 272 14.14 -9.92 -12.27
N MET A 273 14.66 -10.88 -11.50
CA MET A 273 14.76 -10.77 -10.05
C MET A 273 15.76 -9.70 -9.61
N LEU A 274 16.94 -9.63 -10.24
CA LEU A 274 17.93 -8.59 -9.99
C LEU A 274 17.38 -7.20 -10.32
N ALA A 275 16.71 -7.07 -11.47
CA ALA A 275 16.04 -5.83 -11.86
C ALA A 275 15.02 -5.40 -10.81
N LYS A 276 14.21 -6.35 -10.30
CA LYS A 276 13.25 -6.06 -9.23
C LYS A 276 13.88 -5.57 -7.92
N TYR A 277 15.12 -5.94 -7.60
CA TYR A 277 15.86 -5.41 -6.45
C TYR A 277 16.64 -4.12 -6.77
N GLY A 278 16.50 -3.56 -7.99
CA GLY A 278 17.24 -2.37 -8.42
C GLY A 278 18.68 -2.64 -8.82
N LEU A 279 19.05 -3.91 -9.08
CA LEU A 279 20.40 -4.36 -9.42
C LEU A 279 20.58 -4.60 -10.93
N GLU A 280 19.93 -3.80 -11.77
CA GLU A 280 19.92 -3.95 -13.24
C GLU A 280 21.31 -3.86 -13.88
N LYS A 281 22.26 -3.18 -13.22
CA LYS A 281 23.62 -2.94 -13.71
C LYS A 281 24.60 -4.06 -13.36
N VAL A 282 24.19 -5.02 -12.54
CA VAL A 282 25.08 -6.12 -12.10
C VAL A 282 24.99 -7.27 -13.11
N ASP A 283 26.10 -7.95 -13.35
CA ASP A 283 26.13 -9.11 -14.24
C ASP A 283 25.26 -10.26 -13.70
N PRO A 284 24.17 -10.64 -14.39
CA PRO A 284 23.30 -11.73 -13.96
C PRO A 284 23.99 -13.09 -13.91
N GLN A 285 25.12 -13.27 -14.60
CA GLN A 285 25.86 -14.54 -14.59
C GLN A 285 26.52 -14.84 -13.25
N LEU A 286 26.69 -13.83 -12.39
CA LEU A 286 27.24 -13.98 -11.03
C LEU A 286 26.21 -14.50 -10.03
N TYR A 287 24.95 -14.68 -10.45
CA TYR A 287 23.85 -15.10 -9.60
C TYR A 287 23.20 -16.36 -10.15
N CYS A 288 22.71 -17.20 -9.26
CA CYS A 288 21.95 -18.39 -9.60
C CYS A 288 20.72 -18.51 -8.70
N LEU A 289 19.73 -19.26 -9.18
CA LEU A 289 18.64 -19.72 -8.34
C LEU A 289 19.09 -20.99 -7.63
N VAL A 290 18.81 -21.06 -6.33
CA VAL A 290 19.06 -22.24 -5.50
C VAL A 290 17.70 -22.78 -5.07
N GLN A 291 17.56 -24.11 -5.07
CA GLN A 291 16.35 -24.82 -4.67
C GLN A 291 16.40 -25.19 -3.18
#